data_AF-A0A1W9YNJ8-F1
#
_entry.id   AF-A0A1W9YNJ8-F1
#
_cell.length_a   1.000
_cell.length_b   1.000
_cell.length_c   1.000
_cell.angle_alpha   90.00
_cell.angle_beta   90.00
_cell.angle_gamma   90.00
#
_symmetry.space_group_name_H-M   'P 1'
#
loop_
_entity.id
_entity.type
_entity.pdbx_description
1 polymer ?
#
loop_
_entity_poly.entity_id
_entity_poly.type
_entity_poly.pdbx_seq_one_letter_code
_entity_poly.pdbx_strand_id
1 'polypeptide(L)' 'PQQRLLLECSWEALESAGIDPLSLRGSATGVFAGMMDPDYGLGQPLDALEGYGVTGSATSVTSGRVAYVLGLEGPAVSV' A
#
# COMPACT_ATOMS: atom_id res chain seq x y z
N PRO A 1 -4.59 3.92 -8.95
CA PRO A 1 -3.22 3.78 -9.53
C PRO A 1 -2.09 3.86 -8.49
N GLN A 2 -2.10 4.82 -7.55
CA GLN A 2 -1.04 4.94 -6.52
C GLN A 2 -0.83 3.64 -5.70
N GLN A 3 -1.92 2.96 -5.30
CA GLN A 3 -1.83 1.70 -4.56
C GLN A 3 -1.15 0.56 -5.33
N ARG A 4 -1.28 0.55 -6.67
CA ARG A 4 -0.66 -0.46 -7.53
C ARG A 4 0.85 -0.21 -7.66
N LEU A 5 1.22 1.04 -7.89
CA LEU A 5 2.64 1.45 -7.94
C LEU A 5 3.35 1.16 -6.63
N LEU A 6 2.69 1.40 -5.47
CA LEU A 6 3.31 1.07 -4.19
C LEU A 6 3.57 -0.44 -4.05
N LEU A 7 2.63 -1.29 -4.46
CA LEU A 7 2.81 -2.74 -4.42
C LEU A 7 3.94 -3.20 -5.34
N GLU A 8 3.98 -2.69 -6.57
CA GLU A 8 5.04 -2.99 -7.55
C GLU A 8 6.41 -2.53 -7.02
N CYS A 9 6.54 -1.28 -6.56
CA CYS A 9 7.80 -0.78 -6.00
C CYS A 9 8.23 -1.51 -4.73
N SER A 10 7.29 -1.93 -3.88
CA SER A 10 7.61 -2.70 -2.67
C SER A 10 8.16 -4.09 -3.02
N TRP A 11 7.62 -4.71 -4.06
CA TRP A 11 8.11 -5.98 -4.58
C TRP A 11 9.51 -5.83 -5.18
N GLU A 12 9.68 -4.87 -6.09
CA GLU A 12 10.97 -4.58 -6.74
C GLU A 12 12.06 -4.22 -5.74
N ALA A 13 11.73 -3.50 -4.66
CA ALA A 13 12.67 -3.15 -3.61
C ALA A 13 13.22 -4.39 -2.88
N LEU A 14 12.37 -5.39 -2.61
CA LEU A 14 12.78 -6.64 -1.97
C LEU A 14 13.66 -7.48 -2.91
N GLU A 15 13.27 -7.59 -4.18
CA GLU A 15 14.07 -8.31 -5.18
C GLU A 15 15.43 -7.65 -5.40
N SER A 16 15.47 -6.31 -5.46
CA SER A 16 16.71 -5.53 -5.56
C SER A 16 17.64 -5.75 -4.36
N ALA A 17 17.06 -5.98 -3.17
CA ALA A 17 17.80 -6.36 -1.97
C ALA A 17 18.23 -7.85 -1.94
N GLY A 18 17.88 -8.64 -2.96
CA GLY A 18 18.15 -10.08 -3.01
C GLY A 18 17.30 -10.92 -2.06
N ILE A 19 16.18 -10.37 -1.59
CA ILE A 19 15.24 -11.04 -0.69
C ILE A 19 14.09 -11.60 -1.53
N ASP A 20 13.82 -12.90 -1.42
CA ASP A 20 12.58 -13.47 -1.96
C ASP A 20 11.39 -12.88 -1.16
N PRO A 21 10.48 -12.09 -1.78
CA PRO A 21 9.38 -11.47 -1.07
C PRO A 21 8.47 -12.48 -0.35
N LEU A 22 8.35 -13.70 -0.89
CA LEU A 22 7.52 -14.75 -0.32
C LEU A 22 8.15 -15.41 0.92
N SER A 23 9.47 -15.29 1.09
CA SER A 23 10.18 -15.79 2.27
C SER A 23 9.86 -15.01 3.55
N LEU A 24 9.28 -13.81 3.43
CA LEU A 24 8.91 -12.95 4.55
C LEU A 24 7.50 -13.23 5.09
N ARG A 25 6.74 -14.15 4.48
CA ARG A 25 5.39 -14.51 4.95
C ARG A 25 5.41 -15.07 6.36
N GLY A 26 4.53 -14.55 7.23
CA GLY A 26 4.44 -14.91 8.65
C GLY A 26 5.51 -14.28 9.52
N SER A 27 6.37 -13.40 8.98
CA SER A 27 7.40 -12.71 9.77
C SER A 27 6.85 -11.47 10.46
N ALA A 28 7.51 -11.04 11.53
CA ALA A 28 7.22 -9.80 12.26
C ALA A 28 7.67 -8.52 11.51
N THR A 29 7.75 -8.56 10.18
CA THR A 29 8.18 -7.43 9.34
C THR A 29 7.09 -6.35 9.31
N GLY A 30 7.46 -5.09 9.58
CA GLY A 30 6.53 -3.96 9.54
C GLY A 30 6.53 -3.20 8.21
N VAL A 31 5.44 -2.52 7.90
CA VAL A 31 5.26 -1.63 6.74
C VAL A 31 4.97 -0.22 7.23
N PHE A 32 5.82 0.73 6.86
CA PHE A 32 5.66 2.15 7.16
C PHE A 32 5.62 2.95 5.86
N ALA A 33 4.47 3.50 5.51
CA ALA A 33 4.27 4.22 4.26
C ALA A 33 4.04 5.72 4.54
N GLY A 34 5.01 6.56 4.16
CA GLY A 34 4.85 8.01 4.22
C GLY A 34 3.97 8.49 3.07
N MET A 35 2.84 9.15 3.36
CA MET A 35 1.93 9.63 2.32
C MET A 35 1.52 11.08 2.56
N MET A 36 1.82 11.92 1.58
CA MET A 36 1.35 13.30 1.49
C MET A 36 0.23 13.33 0.45
N ASP A 37 -0.86 14.05 0.77
CA ASP A 37 -2.13 14.20 0.04
C ASP A 37 -2.34 13.32 -1.21
N PRO A 38 -3.37 12.46 -1.26
CA PRO A 38 -3.72 11.74 -2.48
C PRO A 38 -4.30 12.74 -3.50
N ASP A 39 -3.44 13.46 -4.22
CA ASP A 39 -3.83 14.36 -5.32
C ASP A 39 -4.53 13.60 -6.46
N TYR A 40 -4.50 12.26 -6.43
CA TYR A 40 -5.21 11.39 -7.35
C TYR A 40 -6.71 11.34 -7.01
N GLY A 41 -7.46 12.34 -7.47
CA GLY A 41 -8.91 12.47 -7.28
C GLY A 41 -9.39 13.90 -7.04
N LEU A 42 -8.48 14.85 -6.82
CA LEU A 42 -8.81 16.27 -6.74
C LEU A 42 -9.33 16.77 -8.10
N GLY A 43 -10.65 17.00 -8.18
CA GLY A 43 -11.33 17.55 -9.37
C GLY A 43 -12.27 16.60 -10.10
N GLN A 44 -12.46 15.35 -9.64
CA GLN A 44 -13.47 14.44 -10.21
C GLN A 44 -14.86 14.71 -9.59
N PRO A 45 -15.95 14.73 -10.39
CA PRO A 45 -17.31 14.89 -9.87
C PRO A 45 -17.61 13.82 -8.81
N LEU A 46 -18.18 14.23 -7.67
CA LEU A 46 -18.53 13.33 -6.56
C LEU A 46 -19.44 12.17 -7.00
N ASP A 47 -20.23 12.37 -8.05
CA ASP A 47 -21.13 11.36 -8.64
C ASP A 47 -20.39 10.22 -9.36
N ALA A 48 -19.10 10.40 -9.71
CA ALA A 48 -18.25 9.38 -10.33
C ALA A 48 -17.46 8.54 -9.30
N LEU A 49 -17.51 8.91 -8.01
CA LEU A 49 -16.91 8.15 -6.91
C LEU A 49 -17.94 7.13 -6.37
N GLU A 50 -18.29 6.13 -7.18
CA GLU A 50 -19.01 4.94 -6.71
C GLU A 50 -18.27 4.33 -5.52
N GLY A 51 -18.81 4.39 -4.30
CA GLY A 51 -18.59 3.56 -3.08
C GLY A 51 -17.16 3.20 -2.59
N TYR A 52 -16.22 2.98 -3.49
CA TYR A 52 -14.81 2.62 -3.35
C TYR A 52 -13.86 3.82 -3.21
N GLY A 53 -14.34 5.06 -3.38
CA GLY A 53 -13.53 6.26 -3.20
C GLY A 53 -12.96 6.40 -1.79
N VAL A 54 -13.73 6.00 -0.77
CA VAL A 54 -13.33 6.11 0.65
C VAL A 54 -12.29 5.05 1.04
N THR A 55 -12.32 3.84 0.46
CA THR A 55 -11.33 2.79 0.74
C THR A 55 -10.11 2.83 -0.20
N GLY A 56 -10.24 3.49 -1.35
CA GLY A 56 -9.14 3.75 -2.29
C GLY A 56 -8.31 4.99 -1.92
N SER A 57 -8.91 5.96 -1.23
CA SER A 57 -8.26 7.22 -0.79
C SER A 57 -7.88 7.23 0.69
N ALA A 58 -8.35 6.28 1.50
CA ALA A 58 -7.93 6.19 2.90
C ALA A 58 -6.46 5.79 2.96
N THR A 59 -5.63 6.74 3.38
CA THR A 59 -4.17 6.60 3.38
C THR A 59 -3.72 5.36 4.16
N SER A 60 -4.40 5.08 5.27
CA SER A 60 -4.22 3.91 6.14
C SER A 60 -4.35 2.54 5.46
N VAL A 61 -5.08 2.44 4.35
CA VAL A 61 -5.31 1.17 3.63
C VAL A 61 -4.06 0.74 2.84
N THR A 62 -3.14 1.66 2.56
CA THR A 62 -2.04 1.43 1.62
C THR A 62 -0.93 0.59 2.26
N SER A 63 -0.52 0.88 3.50
CA SER A 63 0.40 0.03 4.26
C SER A 63 -0.20 -1.36 4.54
N GLY A 64 -1.49 -1.41 4.87
CA GLY A 64 -2.22 -2.67 5.13
C GLY A 64 -2.28 -3.59 3.91
N ARG A 65 -2.43 -3.04 2.70
CA ARG A 65 -2.46 -3.84 1.45
C ARG A 65 -1.11 -4.48 1.15
N VAL A 66 0.00 -3.77 1.36
CA VAL A 66 1.35 -4.34 1.20
C VAL A 66 1.56 -5.46 2.22
N ALA A 67 1.21 -5.23 3.49
CA ALA A 67 1.31 -6.24 4.53
C ALA A 67 0.45 -7.49 4.20
N TYR A 68 -0.78 -7.30 3.73
CA TYR A 68 -1.68 -8.40 3.38
C TYR A 68 -1.16 -9.24 2.20
N VAL A 69 -0.70 -8.60 1.12
CA VAL A 69 -0.23 -9.30 -0.09
C VAL A 69 1.06 -10.08 0.17
N LEU A 70 1.99 -9.48 0.92
CA LEU A 70 3.27 -10.09 1.28
C LEU A 70 3.19 -11.00 2.52
N GLY A 71 2.04 -11.04 3.20
CA GLY A 71 1.83 -11.85 4.41
C GLY A 71 2.70 -11.42 5.59
N LEU A 72 2.91 -10.12 5.77
CA LEU A 72 3.71 -9.57 6.86
C LEU A 72 2.85 -9.35 8.10
N GLU A 73 3.32 -9.77 9.27
CA GLU A 73 2.58 -9.74 10.53
C GLU A 73 3.07 -8.66 11.51
N GLY A 74 4.02 -7.82 11.10
CA GLY A 74 4.45 -6.65 11.87
C GLY A 74 3.53 -5.43 11.73
N PRO A 75 3.87 -4.29 12.36
CA PRO A 75 3.06 -3.08 12.31
C PRO A 75 2.85 -2.56 10.88
N ALA A 76 1.62 -2.19 10.51
CA ALA A 76 1.30 -1.57 9.21
C ALA A 76 0.77 -0.15 9.43
N VAL A 77 1.64 0.86 9.27
CA VAL A 77 1.34 2.26 9.61
C VAL A 77 1.52 3.14 8.37
N SER A 78 0.54 4.02 8.13
CA SER A 78 0.69 5.11 7.16
C SER A 78 0.92 6.42 7.93
N VAL A 79 1.95 7.18 7.55
CA VAL A 79 2.49 8.34 8.29
C VAL A 79 2.48 9.60 7.45
#